data_AF-A0A9W7AV71-F1
#
_entry.id   AF-A0A9W7AV71-F1
#
_cell.length_a   1.000
_cell.length_b   1.000
_cell.length_c   1.000
_cell.angle_alpha   90.00
_cell.angle_beta   90.00
_cell.angle_gamma   90.00
#
_symmetry.space_group_name_H-M   'P 1'
#
loop_
_entity.id
_entity.type
_entity.pdbx_description
1 polymer ?
#
loop_
_entity_poly.entity_id
_entity_poly.type
_entity_poly.pdbx_seq_one_letter_code
_entity_poly.pdbx_strand_id
1 'polypeptide(L)'
;MAEIEKRNLAEAEAKEDDDDDDDDLQTSTYTPSEFPERVVIIGSGPAGLSAAVYAARAGLRPVVVAPPMGGQLQGKGVDVENYPGLFNVTGPEVVSKMREQAALFGTVFEGDMVTNVNIDKRPFSVELKEGKSISTHSVIVATGADSIWLGVEGEYEHRGAGVSSCATCDGHLFRDQTVIVVGGGDSAMEDALVLSRTSKEVIIVVRRDVLRASKVLATRVIEKENIKIVWNSTVEEIKGGVIEGVAGEDGEEGTESKNVRAVVKGAMIKDVNTGKLEEISCDAVFVAIGHSPNTEFLGGQIAHSKTHNGYLEVEGMSSRTNVAGIFAAGDSADAVYRQAITSAGSGAMAALDVERYLSEHGLGNEEEEFERQMMEEMMADEIVDDSGGYNAYENANAGAGRKESSKAPE
;
A
#
# COMPACT_ATOMS: atom_id res chain seq x y z
N MET A 1 5.68 39.24 18.21
CA MET A 1 4.28 39.66 18.01
C MET A 1 4.06 40.13 16.59
N ALA A 2 4.63 41.27 16.16
CA ALA A 2 4.50 41.76 14.78
C ALA A 2 5.01 40.80 13.69
N GLU A 3 6.03 39.98 13.99
CA GLU A 3 6.60 39.00 13.05
C GLU A 3 5.77 37.70 12.93
N ILE A 4 4.97 37.40 13.96
CA ILE A 4 4.04 36.24 13.97
C ILE A 4 2.76 36.62 13.22
N GLU A 5 2.26 37.85 13.42
CA GLU A 5 1.15 38.40 12.64
C GLU A 5 1.45 38.43 11.15
N LYS A 6 2.70 38.77 10.78
CA LYS A 6 3.12 38.81 9.38
C LYS A 6 3.22 37.42 8.73
N ARG A 7 3.52 36.38 9.52
CA ARG A 7 3.53 34.99 9.08
C ARG A 7 2.12 34.44 8.93
N ASN A 8 1.23 34.76 9.86
CA ASN A 8 -0.16 34.34 9.81
C ASN A 8 -0.92 35.03 8.68
N LEU A 9 -0.58 36.29 8.33
CA LEU A 9 -1.14 36.97 7.17
C LEU A 9 -0.67 36.32 5.86
N ALA A 10 0.62 35.96 5.77
CA ALA A 10 1.17 35.26 4.60
C ALA A 10 0.62 33.83 4.45
N GLU A 11 0.35 33.13 5.55
CA GLU A 11 -0.32 31.81 5.55
C GLU A 11 -1.83 31.91 5.24
N ALA A 12 -2.45 33.07 5.48
CA ALA A 12 -3.84 33.34 5.10
C ALA A 12 -3.97 33.76 3.63
N GLU A 13 -3.07 34.60 3.13
CA GLU A 13 -3.01 34.97 1.71
C GLU A 13 -2.61 33.78 0.83
N ALA A 14 -1.74 32.87 1.30
CA ALA A 14 -1.43 31.62 0.59
C ALA A 14 -2.61 30.63 0.55
N LYS A 15 -3.59 30.76 1.45
CA LYS A 15 -4.80 29.91 1.46
C LYS A 15 -5.92 30.43 0.57
N GLU A 16 -5.96 31.73 0.28
CA GLU A 16 -6.98 32.31 -0.63
C GLU A 16 -6.64 32.10 -2.11
N ASP A 17 -5.38 31.76 -2.43
CA ASP A 17 -4.94 31.43 -3.80
C ASP A 17 -5.02 29.90 -4.12
N ASP A 18 -5.35 29.05 -3.15
CA ASP A 18 -5.39 27.57 -3.30
C ASP A 18 -6.80 26.99 -3.53
N ASP A 19 -7.86 27.82 -3.52
CA ASP A 19 -9.26 27.34 -3.59
C ASP A 19 -9.76 26.97 -5.01
N ASP A 20 -8.92 27.02 -6.05
CA ASP A 20 -9.28 26.66 -7.44
C ASP A 20 -8.40 25.55 -8.08
N ASP A 21 -7.43 24.95 -7.36
CA ASP A 21 -6.48 23.96 -7.92
C ASP A 21 -6.55 22.54 -7.28
N ASP A 22 -7.66 22.19 -6.63
CA ASP A 22 -7.85 20.86 -5.99
C ASP A 22 -7.99 19.68 -6.99
N ASP A 23 -7.92 19.93 -8.30
CA ASP A 23 -8.04 18.91 -9.37
C ASP A 23 -6.70 18.57 -10.05
N ASP A 24 -5.58 19.17 -9.62
CA ASP A 24 -4.29 19.11 -10.34
C ASP A 24 -3.15 18.38 -9.59
N LEU A 25 -3.48 17.40 -8.73
CA LEU A 25 -2.57 16.28 -8.44
C LEU A 25 -2.46 15.40 -9.70
N GLN A 26 -1.87 15.97 -10.76
CA GLN A 26 -1.57 15.30 -12.02
C GLN A 26 -0.70 14.09 -11.72
N THR A 27 -1.34 12.93 -11.72
CA THR A 27 -0.68 11.63 -11.74
C THR A 27 0.26 11.63 -12.94
N SER A 28 1.57 11.76 -12.71
CA SER A 28 2.56 11.58 -13.76
C SER A 28 2.38 10.16 -14.31
N THR A 29 1.77 10.03 -15.48
CA THR A 29 1.60 8.76 -16.15
C THR A 29 2.98 8.23 -16.52
N TYR A 30 3.23 6.94 -16.28
CA TYR A 30 4.55 6.38 -16.55
C TYR A 30 4.87 6.49 -18.05
N THR A 31 6.05 7.05 -18.34
CA THR A 31 6.60 7.11 -19.69
C THR A 31 7.82 6.20 -19.73
N PRO A 32 7.85 5.17 -20.61
CA PRO A 32 8.99 4.27 -20.71
C PRO A 32 10.30 5.02 -20.99
N SER A 33 11.33 4.70 -20.21
CA SER A 33 12.69 5.17 -20.44
C SER A 33 13.46 4.20 -21.36
N GLU A 34 14.56 4.67 -21.98
CA GLU A 34 15.48 3.80 -22.72
C GLU A 34 16.24 2.83 -21.81
N PHE A 35 16.34 3.15 -20.53
CA PHE A 35 16.98 2.36 -19.49
C PHE A 35 15.96 1.61 -18.61
N PRO A 36 16.33 0.46 -18.04
CA PRO A 36 15.47 -0.26 -17.10
C PRO A 36 15.23 0.55 -15.82
N GLU A 37 14.01 0.47 -15.29
CA GLU A 37 13.68 1.06 -14.00
C GLU A 37 14.45 0.37 -12.87
N ARG A 38 14.87 1.15 -11.87
CA ARG A 38 15.58 0.59 -10.70
C ARG A 38 14.68 -0.37 -9.92
N VAL A 39 13.44 0.04 -9.69
CA VAL A 39 12.45 -0.77 -8.97
C VAL A 39 11.02 -0.50 -9.43
N VAL A 40 10.28 -1.57 -9.67
CA VAL A 40 8.83 -1.56 -9.85
C VAL A 40 8.15 -2.12 -8.60
N ILE A 41 7.15 -1.41 -8.10
CA ILE A 41 6.34 -1.80 -6.95
C ILE A 41 4.94 -2.17 -7.45
N ILE A 42 4.51 -3.39 -7.21
CA ILE A 42 3.22 -3.91 -7.67
C ILE A 42 2.23 -3.82 -6.52
N GLY A 43 1.30 -2.87 -6.59
CA GLY A 43 0.27 -2.61 -5.58
C GLY A 43 0.41 -1.27 -4.86
N SER A 44 -0.73 -0.63 -4.59
CA SER A 44 -0.86 0.71 -4.00
C SER A 44 -1.48 0.71 -2.59
N GLY A 45 -1.40 -0.41 -1.88
CA GLY A 45 -1.76 -0.47 -0.46
C GLY A 45 -0.67 0.12 0.46
N PRO A 46 -0.86 0.09 1.79
CA PRO A 46 0.12 0.63 2.75
C PRO A 46 1.54 0.07 2.58
N ALA A 47 1.68 -1.22 2.23
CA ALA A 47 2.99 -1.82 1.96
C ALA A 47 3.66 -1.20 0.73
N GLY A 48 2.96 -1.13 -0.41
CA GLY A 48 3.51 -0.57 -1.64
C GLY A 48 3.82 0.91 -1.54
N LEU A 49 2.93 1.69 -0.92
CA LEU A 49 3.14 3.13 -0.75
C LEU A 49 4.28 3.43 0.25
N SER A 50 4.40 2.66 1.33
CA SER A 50 5.55 2.81 2.23
C SER A 50 6.86 2.43 1.53
N ALA A 51 6.87 1.35 0.75
CA ALA A 51 8.03 0.98 -0.06
C ALA A 51 8.41 2.11 -1.04
N ALA A 52 7.42 2.72 -1.70
CA ALA A 52 7.64 3.82 -2.62
C ALA A 52 8.29 5.04 -1.94
N VAL A 53 7.79 5.45 -0.77
CA VAL A 53 8.40 6.56 0.00
C VAL A 53 9.87 6.30 0.29
N TYR A 54 10.22 5.10 0.77
CA TYR A 54 11.60 4.77 1.10
C TYR A 54 12.49 4.67 -0.13
N ALA A 55 12.03 4.00 -1.19
CA ALA A 55 12.77 3.86 -2.44
C ALA A 55 13.00 5.23 -3.12
N ALA A 56 11.97 6.08 -3.17
CA ALA A 56 12.06 7.42 -3.74
C ALA A 56 13.07 8.30 -2.98
N ARG A 57 13.03 8.26 -1.65
CA ARG A 57 14.00 8.98 -0.80
C ARG A 57 15.43 8.47 -0.89
N ALA A 58 15.62 7.22 -1.28
CA ALA A 58 16.92 6.65 -1.61
C ALA A 58 17.37 6.99 -3.04
N GLY A 59 16.61 7.81 -3.78
CA GLY A 59 16.92 8.20 -5.15
C GLY A 59 16.60 7.11 -6.18
N LEU A 60 15.85 6.06 -5.83
CA LEU A 60 15.60 4.93 -6.74
C LEU A 60 14.52 5.21 -7.79
N ARG A 61 13.86 6.37 -7.78
CA ARG A 61 12.78 6.75 -8.71
C ARG A 61 11.75 5.61 -8.94
N PRO A 62 11.08 5.12 -7.89
CA PRO A 62 10.22 3.95 -7.99
C PRO A 62 9.00 4.19 -8.88
N VAL A 63 8.62 3.15 -9.64
CA VAL A 63 7.35 3.11 -10.37
C VAL A 63 6.37 2.20 -9.61
N VAL A 64 5.24 2.75 -9.16
CA VAL A 64 4.15 1.99 -8.54
C VAL A 64 3.12 1.66 -9.60
N VAL A 65 2.89 0.37 -9.85
CA VAL A 65 1.86 -0.13 -10.77
C VAL A 65 0.68 -0.63 -9.95
N ALA A 66 -0.47 0.02 -10.10
CA ALA A 66 -1.71 -0.39 -9.47
C ALA A 66 -2.92 0.30 -10.11
N PRO A 67 -4.14 -0.26 -9.96
CA PRO A 67 -5.36 0.47 -10.27
C PRO A 67 -5.42 1.84 -9.55
N PRO A 68 -5.97 2.89 -10.20
CA PRO A 68 -6.08 4.23 -9.61
C PRO A 68 -6.76 4.26 -8.24
N MET A 69 -7.74 3.40 -8.05
CA MET A 69 -8.37 3.10 -6.77
C MET A 69 -8.05 1.65 -6.40
N GLY A 70 -7.25 1.43 -5.35
CA GLY A 70 -6.78 0.11 -4.97
C GLY A 70 -6.39 0.01 -3.50
N GLY A 71 -6.31 -1.23 -3.01
CA GLY A 71 -6.00 -1.54 -1.62
C GLY A 71 -7.24 -1.74 -0.75
N GLN A 72 -7.17 -2.71 0.16
CA GLN A 72 -8.30 -3.14 0.99
C GLN A 72 -8.87 -2.02 1.88
N LEU A 73 -8.05 -1.05 2.27
CA LEU A 73 -8.51 0.12 3.04
C LEU A 73 -9.49 1.01 2.27
N GLN A 74 -9.49 1.00 0.92
CA GLN A 74 -10.43 1.79 0.14
C GLN A 74 -11.89 1.41 0.39
N GLY A 75 -12.15 0.16 0.78
CA GLY A 75 -13.49 -0.32 1.14
C GLY A 75 -13.93 0.02 2.56
N LYS A 76 -13.08 0.64 3.38
CA LYS A 76 -13.41 1.00 4.77
C LYS A 76 -13.99 2.40 4.86
N GLY A 77 -15.32 2.49 4.88
CA GLY A 77 -16.08 3.72 5.13
C GLY A 77 -16.24 4.09 6.61
N VAL A 78 -15.44 3.49 7.49
CA VAL A 78 -15.35 3.81 8.91
C VAL A 78 -13.93 4.25 9.25
N ASP A 79 -13.80 4.99 10.34
CA ASP A 79 -12.51 5.51 10.79
C ASP A 79 -11.53 4.40 11.13
N VAL A 80 -10.27 4.62 10.76
CA VAL A 80 -9.13 3.78 11.09
C VAL A 80 -8.49 4.31 12.36
N GLU A 81 -8.87 3.73 13.50
CA GLU A 81 -8.39 4.17 14.82
C GLU A 81 -7.04 3.53 15.24
N ASN A 82 -6.55 2.55 14.48
CA ASN A 82 -5.40 1.73 14.86
C ASN A 82 -4.14 1.97 14.00
N TYR A 83 -4.11 3.04 13.21
CA TYR A 83 -2.93 3.47 12.45
C TYR A 83 -2.23 4.64 13.18
N PRO A 84 -1.07 4.42 13.83
CA PRO A 84 -0.45 5.44 14.66
C PRO A 84 -0.11 6.73 13.90
N GLY A 85 -0.44 7.88 14.49
CA GLY A 85 -0.14 9.20 13.93
C GLY A 85 -1.22 9.77 13.00
N LEU A 86 -2.26 8.99 12.71
CA LEU A 86 -3.47 9.46 12.03
C LEU A 86 -4.67 9.28 12.98
N PHE A 87 -5.56 10.26 13.01
CA PHE A 87 -6.75 10.28 13.88
C PHE A 87 -7.95 10.72 13.05
N ASN A 88 -9.11 10.12 13.30
CA ASN A 88 -10.39 10.45 12.64
C ASN A 88 -10.27 10.47 11.11
N VAL A 89 -9.57 9.48 10.56
CA VAL A 89 -9.42 9.30 9.11
C VAL A 89 -10.00 7.97 8.68
N THR A 90 -10.66 7.98 7.55
CA THR A 90 -11.18 6.79 6.88
C THR A 90 -10.05 6.00 6.19
N GLY A 91 -10.34 4.77 5.78
CA GLY A 91 -9.39 3.96 5.03
C GLY A 91 -8.89 4.61 3.72
N PRO A 92 -9.78 5.18 2.88
CA PRO A 92 -9.37 5.95 1.69
C PRO A 92 -8.42 7.11 2.00
N GLU A 93 -8.68 7.89 3.06
CA GLU A 93 -7.83 9.02 3.44
C GLU A 93 -6.44 8.59 3.90
N VAL A 94 -6.32 7.47 4.63
CA VAL A 94 -5.01 6.88 4.95
C VAL A 94 -4.22 6.60 3.68
N VAL A 95 -4.85 5.96 2.68
CA VAL A 95 -4.20 5.62 1.41
C VAL A 95 -3.83 6.87 0.61
N SER A 96 -4.72 7.87 0.55
CA SER A 96 -4.46 9.15 -0.14
C SER A 96 -3.24 9.86 0.43
N LYS A 97 -3.19 10.03 1.76
CA LYS A 97 -2.06 10.69 2.44
C LYS A 97 -0.74 9.96 2.20
N MET A 98 -0.75 8.63 2.20
CA MET A 98 0.45 7.84 1.86
C MET A 98 0.86 8.00 0.40
N ARG A 99 -0.11 8.12 -0.52
CA ARG A 99 0.14 8.34 -1.95
C ARG A 99 0.73 9.72 -2.22
N GLU A 100 0.14 10.76 -1.63
CA GLU A 100 0.64 12.15 -1.67
C GLU A 100 2.09 12.21 -1.16
N GLN A 101 2.39 11.54 -0.05
CA GLN A 101 3.74 11.47 0.49
C GLN A 101 4.72 10.79 -0.47
N ALA A 102 4.33 9.70 -1.13
CA ALA A 102 5.18 9.02 -2.10
C ALA A 102 5.40 9.88 -3.36
N ALA A 103 4.35 10.54 -3.85
CA ALA A 103 4.41 11.45 -4.99
C ALA A 103 5.35 12.64 -4.73
N LEU A 104 5.31 13.21 -3.52
CA LEU A 104 6.18 14.32 -3.10
C LEU A 104 7.68 14.01 -3.27
N PHE A 105 8.09 12.75 -3.12
CA PHE A 105 9.47 12.32 -3.30
C PHE A 105 9.81 11.84 -4.72
N GLY A 106 8.89 12.01 -5.68
CA GLY A 106 9.12 11.67 -7.08
C GLY A 106 8.77 10.22 -7.45
N THR A 107 7.89 9.57 -6.69
CA THR A 107 7.30 8.28 -7.10
C THR A 107 6.39 8.49 -8.31
N VAL A 108 6.54 7.64 -9.32
CA VAL A 108 5.66 7.61 -10.51
C VAL A 108 4.57 6.56 -10.30
N PHE A 109 3.34 6.88 -10.69
CA PHE A 109 2.19 5.96 -10.58
C PHE A 109 1.66 5.57 -11.96
N GLU A 110 1.67 4.27 -12.26
CA GLU A 110 1.05 3.72 -13.46
C GLU A 110 -0.29 3.05 -13.10
N GLY A 111 -1.36 3.62 -13.66
CA GLY A 111 -2.75 3.18 -13.45
C GLY A 111 -3.13 1.92 -14.24
N ASP A 112 -2.43 0.80 -14.03
CA ASP A 112 -2.71 -0.46 -14.73
C ASP A 112 -2.62 -1.67 -13.76
N MET A 113 -2.91 -2.87 -14.25
CA MET A 113 -2.74 -4.13 -13.54
C MET A 113 -1.62 -4.96 -14.16
N VAL A 114 -0.76 -5.51 -13.30
CA VAL A 114 0.25 -6.48 -13.72
C VAL A 114 -0.43 -7.81 -14.00
N THR A 115 -0.15 -8.39 -15.17
CA THR A 115 -0.66 -9.70 -15.58
C THR A 115 0.39 -10.80 -15.47
N ASN A 116 1.67 -10.44 -15.52
CA ASN A 116 2.78 -11.36 -15.41
C ASN A 116 4.08 -10.62 -15.05
N VAL A 117 5.03 -11.34 -14.44
CA VAL A 117 6.42 -10.89 -14.25
C VAL A 117 7.32 -11.95 -14.86
N ASN A 118 8.02 -11.59 -15.93
CA ASN A 118 8.96 -12.49 -16.58
C ASN A 118 10.30 -12.47 -15.85
N ILE A 119 10.65 -13.60 -15.21
CA ILE A 119 11.87 -13.74 -14.42
C ILE A 119 13.00 -14.49 -15.14
N ASP A 120 12.78 -14.94 -16.37
CA ASP A 120 13.74 -15.76 -17.13
C ASP A 120 14.96 -14.96 -17.59
N LYS A 121 14.83 -13.63 -17.63
CA LYS A 121 15.87 -12.70 -18.06
C LYS A 121 15.99 -11.54 -17.09
N ARG A 122 17.17 -10.93 -17.11
CA ARG A 122 17.45 -9.67 -16.43
C ARG A 122 17.86 -8.61 -17.45
N PRO A 123 17.40 -7.36 -17.32
CA PRO A 123 16.37 -6.88 -16.38
C PRO A 123 15.03 -7.63 -16.54
N PHE A 124 14.24 -7.66 -15.47
CA PHE A 124 12.92 -8.28 -15.46
C PHE A 124 11.95 -7.51 -16.36
N SER A 125 10.93 -8.18 -16.88
CA SER A 125 9.83 -7.54 -17.61
C SER A 125 8.53 -7.70 -16.83
N VAL A 126 7.94 -6.58 -16.41
CA VAL A 126 6.61 -6.52 -15.77
C VAL A 126 5.58 -6.24 -16.86
N GLU A 127 4.76 -7.23 -17.16
CA GLU A 127 3.75 -7.17 -18.23
C GLU A 127 2.44 -6.62 -17.67
N LEU A 128 1.88 -5.61 -18.35
CA LEU A 128 0.68 -4.91 -17.93
C LEU A 128 -0.53 -5.31 -18.78
N LYS A 129 -1.73 -5.15 -18.24
CA LYS A 129 -2.97 -5.55 -18.89
C LYS A 129 -3.25 -4.78 -20.18
N GLU A 130 -2.87 -3.50 -20.26
CA GLU A 130 -3.04 -2.69 -21.47
C GLU A 130 -1.99 -3.00 -22.56
N GLY A 131 -1.17 -4.04 -22.38
CA GLY A 131 -0.18 -4.51 -23.36
C GLY A 131 1.15 -3.75 -23.29
N LYS A 132 1.31 -2.83 -22.34
CA LYS A 132 2.61 -2.23 -21.99
C LYS A 132 3.46 -3.22 -21.20
N SER A 133 4.77 -3.00 -21.21
CA SER A 133 5.70 -3.72 -20.34
C SER A 133 6.72 -2.76 -19.75
N ILE A 134 7.12 -2.99 -18.51
CA ILE A 134 8.12 -2.19 -17.79
C ILE A 134 9.35 -3.07 -17.55
N SER A 135 10.49 -2.63 -18.08
CA SER A 135 11.79 -3.27 -17.82
C SER A 135 12.33 -2.80 -16.49
N THR A 136 12.79 -3.68 -15.60
CA THR A 136 13.28 -3.28 -14.27
C THR A 136 14.31 -4.23 -13.66
N HIS A 137 15.21 -3.68 -12.83
CA HIS A 137 16.20 -4.46 -12.09
C HIS A 137 15.66 -5.16 -10.85
N SER A 138 14.56 -4.66 -10.27
CA SER A 138 13.98 -5.20 -9.05
C SER A 138 12.48 -5.01 -8.98
N VAL A 139 11.80 -5.94 -8.30
CA VAL A 139 10.34 -5.92 -8.13
C VAL A 139 9.99 -6.07 -6.65
N ILE A 140 9.08 -5.24 -6.15
CA ILE A 140 8.41 -5.44 -4.86
C ILE A 140 6.97 -5.86 -5.11
N VAL A 141 6.61 -7.07 -4.70
CA VAL A 141 5.23 -7.58 -4.73
C VAL A 141 4.52 -7.14 -3.45
N ALA A 142 3.61 -6.16 -3.58
CA ALA A 142 2.83 -5.58 -2.48
C ALA A 142 1.33 -5.62 -2.79
N THR A 143 0.88 -6.71 -3.43
CA THR A 143 -0.48 -6.87 -3.98
C THR A 143 -1.56 -7.17 -2.95
N GLY A 144 -1.17 -7.39 -1.69
CA GLY A 144 -2.08 -7.65 -0.59
C GLY A 144 -2.80 -9.00 -0.67
N ALA A 145 -3.86 -9.13 0.13
CA ALA A 145 -4.76 -10.27 0.13
C ALA A 145 -6.19 -9.80 0.37
N ASP A 146 -7.15 -10.41 -0.33
CA ASP A 146 -8.56 -10.08 -0.16
C ASP A 146 -9.22 -10.99 0.87
N SER A 147 -10.08 -10.43 1.72
CA SER A 147 -10.93 -11.21 2.60
C SER A 147 -11.85 -12.13 1.78
N ILE A 148 -11.96 -13.39 2.18
CA ILE A 148 -12.94 -14.31 1.59
C ILE A 148 -14.29 -14.05 2.27
N TRP A 149 -15.31 -13.83 1.46
CA TRP A 149 -16.67 -13.51 1.89
C TRP A 149 -17.63 -14.68 1.62
N LEU A 150 -18.79 -14.69 2.28
CA LEU A 150 -19.80 -15.74 2.18
C LEU A 150 -20.58 -15.66 0.87
N GLY A 151 -20.80 -14.45 0.33
CA GLY A 151 -21.61 -14.22 -0.86
C GLY A 151 -23.11 -14.40 -0.61
N VAL A 152 -23.57 -14.09 0.61
CA VAL A 152 -24.98 -14.21 1.00
C VAL A 152 -25.70 -12.88 0.92
N GLU A 153 -27.04 -12.93 0.83
CA GLU A 153 -27.88 -11.74 0.81
C GLU A 153 -27.66 -10.89 2.07
N GLY A 154 -27.54 -9.57 1.89
CA GLY A 154 -27.28 -8.59 2.96
C GLY A 154 -25.81 -8.50 3.39
N GLU A 155 -24.93 -9.42 2.97
CA GLU A 155 -23.52 -9.34 3.36
C GLU A 155 -22.83 -8.11 2.79
N TYR A 156 -23.07 -7.79 1.51
CA TYR A 156 -22.43 -6.65 0.84
C TYR A 156 -22.99 -5.32 1.33
N GLU A 157 -24.31 -5.23 1.47
CA GLU A 157 -25.06 -4.04 1.86
C GLU A 157 -24.74 -3.56 3.28
N HIS A 158 -24.35 -4.49 4.16
CA HIS A 158 -24.06 -4.21 5.57
C HIS A 158 -22.55 -4.13 5.90
N ARG A 159 -21.65 -4.16 4.90
CA ARG A 159 -20.20 -4.00 5.14
C ARG A 159 -19.88 -2.63 5.71
N GLY A 160 -19.05 -2.59 6.75
CA GLY A 160 -18.75 -1.36 7.51
C GLY A 160 -19.91 -0.88 8.38
N ALA A 161 -21.02 -1.63 8.40
CA ALA A 161 -22.28 -1.28 9.06
C ALA A 161 -22.80 -2.47 9.90
N GLY A 162 -21.87 -3.23 10.49
CA GLY A 162 -22.13 -4.46 11.23
C GLY A 162 -21.60 -5.73 10.56
N VAL A 163 -21.28 -5.70 9.26
CA VAL A 163 -20.51 -6.78 8.62
C VAL A 163 -19.05 -6.39 8.51
N SER A 164 -18.17 -7.24 9.04
CA SER A 164 -16.72 -7.04 9.04
C SER A 164 -15.97 -8.34 8.74
N SER A 165 -14.73 -8.22 8.29
CA SER A 165 -13.78 -9.35 8.17
C SER A 165 -12.56 -9.20 9.09
N CYS A 166 -12.56 -8.21 10.00
CA CYS A 166 -11.45 -7.94 10.90
C CYS A 166 -11.94 -7.59 12.31
N ALA A 167 -11.93 -8.56 13.23
CA ALA A 167 -12.29 -8.33 14.63
C ALA A 167 -11.38 -7.32 15.34
N THR A 168 -10.07 -7.36 15.05
CA THR A 168 -9.09 -6.43 15.64
C THR A 168 -9.32 -4.98 15.21
N CYS A 169 -9.87 -4.78 14.02
CA CYS A 169 -10.14 -3.46 13.47
C CYS A 169 -11.44 -2.89 14.06
N ASP A 170 -12.54 -3.65 13.94
CA ASP A 170 -13.88 -3.09 14.11
C ASP A 170 -14.56 -3.59 15.40
N GLY A 171 -13.96 -4.56 16.10
CA GLY A 171 -14.56 -5.21 17.27
C GLY A 171 -14.85 -4.27 18.44
N HIS A 172 -14.09 -3.17 18.59
CA HIS A 172 -14.33 -2.20 19.65
C HIS A 172 -15.65 -1.44 19.48
N LEU A 173 -16.16 -1.32 18.25
CA LEU A 173 -17.43 -0.65 17.92
C LEU A 173 -18.64 -1.42 18.47
N PHE A 174 -18.49 -2.71 18.77
CA PHE A 174 -19.55 -3.62 19.20
C PHE A 174 -19.39 -4.04 20.66
N ARG A 175 -18.95 -3.11 21.52
CA ARG A 175 -18.87 -3.31 22.97
C ARG A 175 -20.27 -3.52 23.55
N ASP A 176 -20.38 -4.50 24.44
CA ASP A 176 -21.63 -4.91 25.11
C ASP A 176 -22.76 -5.37 24.16
N GLN A 177 -22.43 -5.62 22.89
CA GLN A 177 -23.35 -6.13 21.86
C GLN A 177 -23.23 -7.65 21.68
N THR A 178 -24.20 -8.26 21.01
CA THR A 178 -24.12 -9.67 20.58
C THR A 178 -23.57 -9.74 19.15
N VAL A 179 -22.50 -10.50 18.94
CA VAL A 179 -21.85 -10.60 17.62
C VAL A 179 -21.76 -12.04 17.15
N ILE A 180 -21.83 -12.25 15.84
CA ILE A 180 -21.59 -13.54 15.20
C ILE A 180 -20.18 -13.57 14.62
N VAL A 181 -19.47 -14.69 14.77
CA VAL A 181 -18.23 -14.98 14.05
C VAL A 181 -18.45 -16.19 13.15
N VAL A 182 -18.18 -16.06 11.86
CA VAL A 182 -18.38 -17.14 10.89
C VAL A 182 -17.03 -17.77 10.55
N GLY A 183 -16.86 -19.04 10.88
CA GLY A 183 -15.64 -19.79 10.60
C GLY A 183 -15.27 -20.78 11.70
N GLY A 184 -14.39 -21.73 11.37
CA GLY A 184 -13.95 -22.78 12.31
C GLY A 184 -12.45 -23.06 12.29
N GLY A 185 -11.66 -22.19 11.66
CA GLY A 185 -10.19 -22.25 11.67
C GLY A 185 -9.59 -21.36 12.76
N ASP A 186 -8.26 -21.27 12.81
CA ASP A 186 -7.56 -20.47 13.82
C ASP A 186 -7.98 -18.99 13.79
N SER A 187 -8.08 -18.38 12.61
CA SER A 187 -8.51 -16.98 12.47
C SER A 187 -9.87 -16.71 13.11
N ALA A 188 -10.85 -17.60 12.93
CA ALA A 188 -12.16 -17.45 13.56
C ALA A 188 -12.10 -17.59 15.09
N MET A 189 -11.23 -18.46 15.62
CA MET A 189 -11.08 -18.60 17.06
C MET A 189 -10.35 -17.41 17.68
N GLU A 190 -9.34 -16.89 17.01
CA GLU A 190 -8.62 -15.68 17.41
C GLU A 190 -9.56 -14.47 17.44
N ASP A 191 -10.32 -14.25 16.36
CA ASP A 191 -11.33 -13.20 16.27
C ASP A 191 -12.39 -13.32 17.37
N ALA A 192 -12.93 -14.52 17.59
CA ALA A 192 -13.90 -14.76 18.66
C ALA A 192 -13.31 -14.47 20.05
N LEU A 193 -12.05 -14.84 20.30
CA LEU A 193 -11.37 -14.53 21.56
C LEU A 193 -11.10 -13.03 21.74
N VAL A 194 -10.81 -12.30 20.65
CA VAL A 194 -10.68 -10.84 20.67
C VAL A 194 -12.03 -10.20 21.02
N LEU A 195 -13.09 -10.55 20.31
CA LEU A 195 -14.44 -10.00 20.51
C LEU A 195 -15.00 -10.35 21.90
N SER A 196 -14.71 -11.55 22.42
CA SER A 196 -15.19 -11.99 23.74
C SER A 196 -14.71 -11.13 24.91
N ARG A 197 -13.74 -10.23 24.69
CA ARG A 197 -13.23 -9.29 25.72
C ARG A 197 -14.15 -8.08 25.89
N THR A 198 -14.90 -7.71 24.87
CA THR A 198 -15.69 -6.46 24.83
C THR A 198 -17.15 -6.70 24.52
N SER A 199 -17.49 -7.75 23.77
CA SER A 199 -18.88 -8.09 23.41
C SER A 199 -19.59 -8.81 24.56
N LYS A 200 -20.90 -8.58 24.65
CA LYS A 200 -21.77 -9.26 25.62
C LYS A 200 -21.82 -10.76 25.37
N GLU A 201 -21.91 -11.15 24.10
CA GLU A 201 -21.96 -12.54 23.67
C GLU A 201 -21.34 -12.68 22.28
N VAL A 202 -20.60 -13.76 22.05
CA VAL A 202 -20.03 -14.12 20.75
C VAL A 202 -20.61 -15.46 20.31
N ILE A 203 -21.24 -15.50 19.16
CA ILE A 203 -21.84 -16.71 18.58
C ILE A 203 -20.99 -17.14 17.39
N ILE A 204 -20.31 -18.27 17.52
CA ILE A 204 -19.50 -18.83 16.43
C ILE A 204 -20.37 -19.76 15.59
N VAL A 205 -20.48 -19.48 14.29
CA VAL A 205 -21.18 -20.34 13.33
C VAL A 205 -20.16 -21.18 12.58
N VAL A 206 -20.24 -22.49 12.75
CA VAL A 206 -19.31 -23.47 12.17
C VAL A 206 -20.07 -24.45 11.29
N ARG A 207 -19.69 -24.54 10.01
CA ARG A 207 -20.33 -25.43 9.02
C ARG A 207 -20.15 -26.94 9.25
N ARG A 208 -19.44 -27.35 10.30
CA ARG A 208 -19.12 -28.75 10.65
C ARG A 208 -19.37 -28.97 12.13
N ASP A 209 -19.27 -30.21 12.57
CA ASP A 209 -19.32 -30.66 13.96
C ASP A 209 -17.94 -30.62 14.65
N VAL A 210 -16.94 -30.04 14.00
CA VAL A 210 -15.55 -29.98 14.47
C VAL A 210 -14.88 -28.67 14.08
N LEU A 211 -14.05 -28.13 14.98
CA LEU A 211 -13.16 -27.01 14.69
C LEU A 211 -11.89 -27.51 13.99
N ARG A 212 -11.51 -26.84 12.90
CA ARG A 212 -10.21 -27.03 12.23
C ARG A 212 -9.08 -26.36 13.00
N ALA A 213 -9.40 -25.40 13.86
CA ALA A 213 -8.44 -24.68 14.68
C ALA A 213 -7.54 -25.61 15.51
N SER A 214 -6.36 -25.11 15.86
CA SER A 214 -5.44 -25.71 16.80
C SER A 214 -6.16 -26.06 18.11
N LYS A 215 -5.76 -27.18 18.72
CA LYS A 215 -6.41 -27.68 19.94
C LYS A 215 -6.41 -26.64 21.06
N VAL A 216 -5.33 -25.87 21.18
CA VAL A 216 -5.19 -24.84 22.22
C VAL A 216 -6.21 -23.71 22.02
N LEU A 217 -6.38 -23.21 20.79
CA LEU A 217 -7.36 -22.17 20.50
C LEU A 217 -8.80 -22.69 20.65
N ALA A 218 -9.08 -23.89 20.14
CA ALA A 218 -10.38 -24.53 20.31
C ALA A 218 -10.75 -24.69 21.79
N THR A 219 -9.83 -25.17 22.64
CA THR A 219 -10.07 -25.29 24.08
C THR A 219 -10.35 -23.94 24.73
N ARG A 220 -9.55 -22.90 24.44
CA ARG A 220 -9.76 -21.55 24.98
C ARG A 220 -11.12 -20.97 24.63
N VAL A 221 -11.58 -21.21 23.41
CA VAL A 221 -12.90 -20.77 22.93
C VAL A 221 -14.02 -21.52 23.64
N ILE A 222 -13.91 -22.85 23.75
CA ILE A 222 -14.93 -23.70 24.40
C ILE A 222 -15.06 -23.38 25.90
N GLU A 223 -13.96 -23.03 26.57
CA GLU A 223 -13.94 -22.68 27.99
C GLU A 223 -14.47 -21.27 28.30
N LYS A 224 -14.74 -20.45 27.28
CA LYS A 224 -15.13 -19.05 27.46
C LYS A 224 -16.65 -18.93 27.64
N GLU A 225 -17.08 -18.41 28.79
CA GLU A 225 -18.50 -18.37 29.19
C GLU A 225 -19.42 -17.56 28.27
N ASN A 226 -18.91 -16.47 27.68
CA ASN A 226 -19.68 -15.62 26.77
C ASN A 226 -19.53 -16.02 25.29
N ILE A 227 -18.98 -17.19 25.01
CA ILE A 227 -18.92 -17.74 23.65
C ILE A 227 -19.87 -18.93 23.53
N LYS A 228 -20.69 -18.91 22.48
CA LYS A 228 -21.54 -20.04 22.07
C LYS A 228 -21.14 -20.52 20.69
N ILE A 229 -21.13 -21.84 20.48
CA ILE A 229 -20.83 -22.43 19.18
C ILE A 229 -22.08 -23.06 18.60
N VAL A 230 -22.45 -22.62 17.40
CA VAL A 230 -23.50 -23.21 16.56
C VAL A 230 -22.81 -24.09 15.53
N TRP A 231 -22.81 -25.40 15.81
CA TRP A 231 -22.23 -26.42 14.95
C TRP A 231 -23.13 -26.75 13.76
N ASN A 232 -22.52 -27.36 12.74
CA ASN A 232 -23.22 -27.85 11.54
C ASN A 232 -24.11 -26.78 10.90
N SER A 233 -23.65 -25.54 10.86
CA SER A 233 -24.50 -24.42 10.42
C SER A 233 -23.79 -23.45 9.49
N THR A 234 -24.56 -22.88 8.57
CA THR A 234 -24.16 -21.80 7.65
C THR A 234 -25.02 -20.57 7.87
N VAL A 235 -24.46 -19.39 7.59
CA VAL A 235 -25.26 -18.17 7.44
C VAL A 235 -25.82 -18.17 6.03
N GLU A 236 -27.11 -17.94 5.85
CA GLU A 236 -27.78 -17.86 4.54
C GLU A 236 -28.18 -16.43 4.16
N GLU A 237 -28.37 -15.55 5.16
CA GLU A 237 -28.80 -14.16 4.99
C GLU A 237 -28.31 -13.34 6.19
N ILE A 238 -27.85 -12.12 5.94
CA ILE A 238 -27.56 -11.12 6.99
C ILE A 238 -28.65 -10.07 6.94
N LYS A 239 -29.40 -9.94 8.02
CA LYS A 239 -30.53 -9.02 8.13
C LYS A 239 -30.09 -7.72 8.74
N GLY A 240 -30.50 -6.62 8.13
CA GLY A 240 -30.32 -5.30 8.70
C GLY A 240 -31.59 -4.47 8.80
N GLY A 241 -31.45 -3.37 9.52
CA GLY A 241 -32.42 -2.29 9.57
C GLY A 241 -31.77 -0.95 9.25
N VAL A 242 -32.57 0.10 9.28
CA VAL A 242 -32.10 1.48 9.18
C VAL A 242 -32.18 2.09 10.58
N ILE A 243 -31.07 2.66 11.06
CA ILE A 243 -31.13 3.62 12.17
C ILE A 243 -31.10 5.01 11.57
N GLU A 244 -32.17 5.78 11.80
CA GLU A 244 -32.19 7.21 11.57
C GLU A 244 -31.60 7.92 12.81
N GLY A 245 -30.58 8.76 12.62
CA GLY A 245 -30.23 9.80 13.59
C GLY A 245 -29.08 9.50 14.55
N VAL A 246 -27.91 9.07 14.08
CA VAL A 246 -26.68 9.29 14.87
C VAL A 246 -26.17 10.68 14.55
N ALA A 247 -26.39 11.63 15.46
CA ALA A 247 -25.72 12.92 15.44
C ALA A 247 -24.20 12.66 15.46
N GLY A 248 -23.47 13.19 14.47
CA GLY A 248 -22.03 13.29 14.58
C GLY A 248 -21.69 14.13 15.82
N GLU A 249 -20.59 13.81 16.48
CA GLU A 249 -20.09 14.62 17.61
C GLU A 249 -19.64 16.03 17.17
N ASP A 250 -19.66 16.33 15.87
CA ASP A 250 -19.49 17.67 15.33
C ASP A 250 -20.81 18.45 15.43
N GLY A 251 -21.05 18.97 16.63
CA GLY A 251 -22.13 19.90 16.93
C GLY A 251 -21.95 21.26 16.25
N GLU A 252 -22.12 21.31 14.93
CA GLU A 252 -22.55 22.54 14.25
C GLU A 252 -24.07 22.51 14.12
N GLU A 253 -24.73 23.37 14.90
CA GLU A 253 -26.17 23.64 14.79
C GLU A 253 -26.49 24.12 13.36
N GLY A 254 -27.02 23.23 12.50
CA GLY A 254 -27.67 23.65 11.25
C GLY A 254 -27.65 22.69 10.07
N THR A 255 -26.88 21.61 10.08
CA THR A 255 -26.86 20.64 8.98
C THR A 255 -27.52 19.33 9.42
N GLU A 256 -28.82 19.17 9.11
CA GLU A 256 -29.51 17.88 9.21
C GLU A 256 -28.97 16.89 8.14
N SER A 257 -27.72 16.45 8.28
CA SER A 257 -27.26 15.27 7.55
C SER A 257 -27.83 14.05 8.27
N LYS A 258 -29.03 13.63 7.86
CA LYS A 258 -29.65 12.38 8.30
C LYS A 258 -28.82 11.21 7.76
N ASN A 259 -27.73 10.87 8.46
CA ASN A 259 -26.95 9.68 8.16
C ASN A 259 -27.79 8.45 8.52
N VAL A 260 -28.48 7.92 7.52
CA VAL A 260 -29.09 6.58 7.55
C VAL A 260 -27.95 5.58 7.49
N ARG A 261 -27.59 4.97 8.63
CA ARG A 261 -26.70 3.81 8.64
C ARG A 261 -27.54 2.55 8.58
N ALA A 262 -27.32 1.74 7.54
CA ALA A 262 -27.72 0.35 7.56
C ALA A 262 -27.02 -0.31 8.75
N VAL A 263 -27.72 -1.10 9.54
CA VAL A 263 -27.13 -1.81 10.68
C VAL A 263 -27.60 -3.25 10.71
N VAL A 264 -26.70 -4.16 11.04
CA VAL A 264 -27.09 -5.56 11.28
C VAL A 264 -28.05 -5.64 12.48
N LYS A 265 -29.08 -6.48 12.34
CA LYS A 265 -30.06 -6.80 13.39
C LYS A 265 -30.22 -8.31 13.63
N GLY A 266 -29.71 -9.13 12.72
CA GLY A 266 -29.71 -10.57 12.86
C GLY A 266 -29.08 -11.27 11.67
N ALA A 267 -29.00 -12.59 11.75
CA ALA A 267 -28.59 -13.44 10.65
C ALA A 267 -29.49 -14.69 10.59
N MET A 268 -29.82 -15.13 9.38
CA MET A 268 -30.50 -16.40 9.16
C MET A 268 -29.47 -17.52 9.11
N ILE A 269 -29.59 -18.47 10.04
CA ILE A 269 -28.70 -19.60 10.19
C ILE A 269 -29.41 -20.87 9.73
N LYS A 270 -28.71 -21.69 8.94
CA LYS A 270 -29.21 -22.97 8.44
C LYS A 270 -28.38 -24.11 8.98
N ASP A 271 -29.04 -25.04 9.65
CA ASP A 271 -28.41 -26.32 9.99
C ASP A 271 -28.24 -27.15 8.71
N VAL A 272 -27.01 -27.53 8.40
CA VAL A 272 -26.63 -28.22 7.15
C VAL A 272 -27.11 -29.67 7.09
N ASN A 273 -27.42 -30.28 8.23
CA ASN A 273 -27.85 -31.67 8.31
C ASN A 273 -29.37 -31.80 8.17
N THR A 274 -30.11 -30.86 8.74
CA THR A 274 -31.57 -30.87 8.81
C THR A 274 -32.24 -29.91 7.83
N GLY A 275 -31.50 -28.90 7.35
CA GLY A 275 -32.04 -27.81 6.54
C GLY A 275 -32.91 -26.82 7.33
N LYS A 276 -33.00 -26.96 8.66
CA LYS A 276 -33.77 -26.05 9.51
C LYS A 276 -33.15 -24.65 9.48
N LEU A 277 -34.00 -23.65 9.24
CA LEU A 277 -33.64 -22.24 9.33
C LEU A 277 -34.00 -21.69 10.72
N GLU A 278 -33.11 -20.88 11.27
CA GLU A 278 -33.26 -20.20 12.56
C GLU A 278 -32.65 -18.81 12.49
N GLU A 279 -33.40 -17.80 12.91
CA GLU A 279 -32.91 -16.44 12.98
C GLU A 279 -32.26 -16.17 14.33
N ILE A 280 -31.01 -15.69 14.29
CA ILE A 280 -30.27 -15.25 15.47
C ILE A 280 -30.17 -13.74 15.45
N SER A 281 -30.69 -13.07 16.48
CA SER A 281 -30.50 -11.63 16.65
C SER A 281 -29.06 -11.33 17.04
N CYS A 282 -28.45 -10.39 16.33
CA CYS A 282 -27.09 -9.92 16.57
C CYS A 282 -26.92 -8.50 16.00
N ASP A 283 -25.89 -7.81 16.46
CA ASP A 283 -25.57 -6.44 16.08
C ASP A 283 -24.42 -6.38 15.07
N ALA A 284 -23.69 -7.49 14.90
CA ALA A 284 -22.63 -7.63 13.90
C ALA A 284 -22.37 -9.08 13.48
N VAL A 285 -21.85 -9.25 12.27
CA VAL A 285 -21.36 -10.52 11.71
C VAL A 285 -19.92 -10.33 11.23
N PHE A 286 -18.99 -11.03 11.88
CA PHE A 286 -17.58 -11.09 11.53
C PHE A 286 -17.30 -12.34 10.68
N VAL A 287 -16.92 -12.15 9.42
CA VAL A 287 -16.63 -13.23 8.48
C VAL A 287 -15.14 -13.57 8.54
N ALA A 288 -14.81 -14.68 9.20
CA ALA A 288 -13.44 -15.11 9.49
C ALA A 288 -13.09 -16.45 8.80
N ILE A 289 -13.36 -16.53 7.49
CA ILE A 289 -13.21 -17.76 6.69
C ILE A 289 -11.91 -17.84 5.88
N GLY A 290 -11.01 -16.88 6.06
CA GLY A 290 -9.69 -16.83 5.41
C GLY A 290 -9.54 -15.63 4.48
N HIS A 291 -8.37 -15.51 3.87
CA HIS A 291 -8.02 -14.48 2.89
C HIS A 291 -7.39 -15.15 1.66
N SER A 292 -7.45 -14.48 0.53
CA SER A 292 -6.87 -14.90 -0.74
C SER A 292 -5.78 -13.90 -1.16
N PRO A 293 -4.49 -14.24 -1.02
CA PRO A 293 -3.41 -13.39 -1.48
C PRO A 293 -3.45 -13.20 -2.99
N ASN A 294 -3.18 -11.97 -3.44
CA ASN A 294 -3.27 -11.58 -4.85
C ASN A 294 -1.95 -11.89 -5.58
N THR A 295 -1.62 -13.17 -5.70
CA THR A 295 -0.31 -13.64 -6.19
C THR A 295 -0.38 -14.52 -7.44
N GLU A 296 -1.57 -14.74 -8.01
CA GLU A 296 -1.79 -15.66 -9.13
C GLU A 296 -1.01 -15.27 -10.41
N PHE A 297 -0.87 -13.97 -10.67
CA PHE A 297 -0.14 -13.43 -11.83
C PHE A 297 1.35 -13.84 -11.86
N LEU A 298 1.91 -14.30 -10.75
CA LEU A 298 3.29 -14.78 -10.68
C LEU A 298 3.47 -16.18 -11.27
N GLY A 299 2.39 -16.91 -11.58
CA GLY A 299 2.44 -18.20 -12.28
C GLY A 299 3.23 -19.30 -11.55
N GLY A 300 3.37 -19.21 -10.22
CA GLY A 300 4.14 -20.15 -9.40
C GLY A 300 5.66 -20.02 -9.52
N GLN A 301 6.16 -18.95 -10.14
CA GLN A 301 7.59 -18.67 -10.29
C GLN A 301 8.26 -18.26 -8.96
N ILE A 302 7.47 -17.65 -8.06
CA ILE A 302 7.88 -17.28 -6.70
C ILE A 302 7.33 -18.31 -5.71
N ALA A 303 8.14 -18.69 -4.74
CA ALA A 303 7.80 -19.69 -3.74
C ALA A 303 6.66 -19.19 -2.84
N HIS A 304 5.71 -20.09 -2.57
CA HIS A 304 4.62 -19.88 -1.63
C HIS A 304 4.87 -20.57 -0.30
N SER A 305 4.32 -20.00 0.77
CA SER A 305 4.39 -20.57 2.10
C SER A 305 3.81 -21.99 2.15
N LYS A 306 4.56 -22.89 2.79
CA LYS A 306 4.15 -24.29 2.98
C LYS A 306 3.03 -24.44 4.02
N THR A 307 2.83 -23.44 4.87
CA THR A 307 1.84 -23.46 5.97
C THR A 307 0.66 -22.54 5.72
N HIS A 308 0.83 -21.51 4.90
CA HIS A 308 -0.22 -20.53 4.58
C HIS A 308 -0.44 -20.48 3.07
N ASN A 309 -1.48 -21.19 2.61
CA ASN A 309 -1.75 -21.35 1.18
C ASN A 309 -1.91 -20.00 0.46
N GLY A 310 -1.25 -19.84 -0.68
CA GLY A 310 -1.33 -18.65 -1.53
C GLY A 310 -0.44 -17.47 -1.12
N TYR A 311 0.10 -17.47 0.10
CA TYR A 311 1.01 -16.41 0.58
C TYR A 311 2.42 -16.64 0.06
N LEU A 312 3.16 -15.57 -0.26
CA LEU A 312 4.55 -15.65 -0.69
C LEU A 312 5.47 -16.02 0.49
N GLU A 313 6.48 -16.84 0.22
CA GLU A 313 7.53 -17.19 1.19
C GLU A 313 8.66 -16.16 1.15
N VAL A 314 9.03 -15.63 2.32
CA VAL A 314 10.15 -14.69 2.48
C VAL A 314 11.19 -15.22 3.46
N GLU A 315 12.45 -14.81 3.28
CA GLU A 315 13.57 -15.29 4.09
C GLU A 315 13.63 -14.59 5.47
N GLY A 316 13.27 -15.32 6.52
CA GLY A 316 13.46 -14.89 7.91
C GLY A 316 12.70 -13.61 8.24
N MET A 317 13.42 -12.56 8.64
CA MET A 317 12.87 -11.23 8.92
C MET A 317 13.06 -10.24 7.75
N SER A 318 13.50 -10.70 6.58
CA SER A 318 13.66 -9.88 5.38
C SER A 318 12.41 -9.90 4.49
N SER A 319 12.47 -9.20 3.37
CA SER A 319 11.44 -9.22 2.32
C SER A 319 11.81 -10.13 1.13
N ARG A 320 12.98 -10.80 1.19
CA ARG A 320 13.58 -11.52 0.06
C ARG A 320 12.81 -12.79 -0.26
N THR A 321 12.49 -12.97 -1.54
CA THR A 321 11.89 -14.22 -2.04
C THR A 321 12.99 -15.21 -2.48
N ASN A 322 12.58 -16.36 -3.03
CA ASN A 322 13.50 -17.32 -3.65
C ASN A 322 14.17 -16.80 -4.93
N VAL A 323 13.74 -15.67 -5.49
CA VAL A 323 14.30 -15.07 -6.71
C VAL A 323 15.00 -13.76 -6.34
N ALA A 324 16.32 -13.70 -6.56
CA ALA A 324 17.11 -12.51 -6.27
C ALA A 324 16.57 -11.27 -7.02
N GLY A 325 16.47 -10.12 -6.35
CA GLY A 325 15.85 -8.91 -6.93
C GLY A 325 14.33 -8.91 -6.94
N ILE A 326 13.65 -9.96 -6.45
CA ILE A 326 12.21 -9.96 -6.21
C ILE A 326 11.94 -10.07 -4.71
N PHE A 327 11.16 -9.12 -4.21
CA PHE A 327 10.83 -8.96 -2.81
C PHE A 327 9.32 -8.99 -2.63
N ALA A 328 8.84 -9.35 -1.44
CA ALA A 328 7.41 -9.38 -1.12
C ALA A 328 7.13 -8.64 0.19
N ALA A 329 6.02 -7.92 0.22
CA ALA A 329 5.62 -7.10 1.35
C ALA A 329 4.10 -7.09 1.57
N GLY A 330 3.72 -6.75 2.80
CA GLY A 330 2.35 -6.69 3.26
C GLY A 330 1.64 -8.04 3.23
N ASP A 331 0.32 -7.97 3.15
CA ASP A 331 -0.56 -9.14 3.25
C ASP A 331 -0.37 -10.16 2.10
N SER A 332 0.42 -9.85 1.06
CA SER A 332 0.84 -10.84 0.06
C SER A 332 1.80 -11.89 0.64
N ALA A 333 2.52 -11.55 1.71
CA ALA A 333 3.48 -12.39 2.43
C ALA A 333 3.17 -12.54 3.93
N ASP A 334 2.36 -11.65 4.52
CA ASP A 334 1.95 -11.70 5.92
C ASP A 334 0.58 -12.38 6.10
N ALA A 335 0.60 -13.67 6.45
CA ALA A 335 -0.62 -14.41 6.80
C ALA A 335 -1.06 -14.22 8.27
N VAL A 336 -0.22 -13.59 9.10
CA VAL A 336 -0.38 -13.60 10.55
C VAL A 336 -1.04 -12.31 11.04
N TYR A 337 -0.43 -11.15 10.77
CA TYR A 337 -0.86 -9.90 11.39
C TYR A 337 -1.92 -9.17 10.57
N ARG A 338 -1.70 -9.01 9.25
CA ARG A 338 -2.68 -8.43 8.32
C ARG A 338 -3.22 -7.07 8.79
N GLN A 339 -2.32 -6.20 9.23
CA GLN A 339 -2.65 -4.84 9.66
C GLN A 339 -2.01 -3.83 8.72
N ALA A 340 -2.67 -2.69 8.49
CA ALA A 340 -2.11 -1.63 7.67
C ALA A 340 -0.72 -1.17 8.14
N ILE A 341 -0.51 -1.10 9.45
CA ILE A 341 0.78 -0.69 10.03
C ILE A 341 1.88 -1.76 9.88
N THR A 342 1.54 -3.05 10.00
CA THR A 342 2.53 -4.13 9.75
C THR A 342 2.86 -4.22 8.27
N SER A 343 1.86 -4.06 7.42
CA SER A 343 2.02 -3.92 5.97
C SER A 343 2.95 -2.76 5.60
N ALA A 344 2.70 -1.55 6.11
CA ALA A 344 3.58 -0.39 5.91
C ALA A 344 5.02 -0.66 6.38
N GLY A 345 5.18 -1.21 7.58
CA GLY A 345 6.51 -1.59 8.10
C GLY A 345 7.26 -2.57 7.19
N SER A 346 6.56 -3.60 6.68
CA SER A 346 7.15 -4.54 5.72
C SER A 346 7.46 -3.93 4.36
N GLY A 347 6.68 -2.94 3.92
CA GLY A 347 6.97 -2.15 2.72
C GLY A 347 8.28 -1.38 2.83
N ALA A 348 8.48 -0.70 3.96
CA ALA A 348 9.75 -0.03 4.25
C ALA A 348 10.94 -1.01 4.27
N MET A 349 10.77 -2.18 4.90
CA MET A 349 11.80 -3.24 4.86
C MET A 349 12.13 -3.67 3.44
N ALA A 350 11.13 -3.84 2.57
CA ALA A 350 11.34 -4.23 1.18
C ALA A 350 12.11 -3.19 0.37
N ALA A 351 11.82 -1.91 0.55
CA ALA A 351 12.57 -0.85 -0.12
C ALA A 351 14.05 -0.81 0.31
N LEU A 352 14.33 -1.04 1.59
CA LEU A 352 15.71 -1.10 2.10
C LEU A 352 16.45 -2.34 1.60
N ASP A 353 15.76 -3.47 1.49
CA ASP A 353 16.33 -4.69 0.90
C ASP A 353 16.62 -4.52 -0.60
N VAL A 354 15.74 -3.83 -1.34
CA VAL A 354 15.96 -3.47 -2.75
C VAL A 354 17.18 -2.55 -2.91
N GLU A 355 17.25 -1.46 -2.14
CA GLU A 355 18.37 -0.50 -2.22
C GLU A 355 19.69 -1.23 -2.03
N ARG A 356 19.78 -2.04 -0.97
CA ARG A 356 20.97 -2.83 -0.68
C ARG A 356 21.29 -3.81 -1.81
N TYR A 357 20.29 -4.49 -2.36
CA TYR A 357 20.48 -5.44 -3.46
C TYR A 357 21.03 -4.74 -4.71
N LEU A 358 20.44 -3.61 -5.12
CA LEU A 358 20.88 -2.84 -6.27
C LEU A 358 22.33 -2.34 -6.08
N SER A 359 22.65 -1.79 -4.90
CA SER A 359 24.00 -1.31 -4.59
C SER A 359 25.05 -2.42 -4.55
N GLU A 360 24.76 -3.58 -3.93
CA GLU A 360 25.69 -4.71 -3.84
C GLU A 360 26.01 -5.31 -5.24
N HIS A 361 25.09 -5.16 -6.20
CA HIS A 361 25.24 -5.71 -7.55
C HIS A 361 25.59 -4.64 -8.61
N GLY A 362 25.67 -3.36 -8.24
CA GLY A 362 25.95 -2.26 -9.16
C GLY A 362 24.90 -2.09 -10.26
N LEU A 363 23.62 -2.27 -9.92
CA LEU A 363 22.50 -2.18 -10.86
C LEU A 363 21.78 -0.83 -10.78
N GLY A 364 21.21 -0.36 -11.89
CA GLY A 364 20.38 0.85 -11.92
C GLY A 364 21.14 2.17 -12.15
N ASN A 365 22.41 2.09 -12.54
CA ASN A 365 23.26 3.25 -12.82
C ASN A 365 23.45 3.50 -14.33
N GLU A 366 22.77 2.74 -15.19
CA GLU A 366 23.03 2.76 -16.64
C GLU A 366 22.83 4.14 -17.27
N GLU A 367 21.78 4.86 -16.87
CA GLU A 367 21.51 6.22 -17.34
C GLU A 367 22.62 7.19 -16.89
N GLU A 368 23.03 7.14 -15.61
CA GLU A 368 24.09 7.99 -15.06
C GLU A 368 25.45 7.68 -15.71
N GLU A 369 25.73 6.41 -15.98
CA GLU A 369 26.93 5.96 -16.68
C GLU A 369 26.94 6.44 -18.13
N PHE A 370 25.81 6.37 -18.82
CA PHE A 370 25.65 6.86 -20.19
C PHE A 370 25.82 8.38 -20.28
N GLU A 371 25.15 9.15 -19.41
CA GLU A 371 25.28 10.60 -19.35
C GLU A 371 26.71 11.04 -19.05
N ARG A 372 27.38 10.34 -18.11
CA ARG A 372 28.77 10.59 -17.78
C ARG A 372 29.70 10.34 -18.97
N GLN A 373 29.52 9.22 -19.68
CA GLN A 373 30.30 8.91 -20.88
C GLN A 373 30.09 9.97 -21.97
N MET A 374 28.85 10.40 -22.19
CA MET A 374 28.53 11.43 -23.17
C MET A 374 29.19 12.79 -22.80
N MET A 375 29.16 13.18 -21.53
CA MET A 375 29.86 14.39 -21.06
C MET A 375 31.38 14.27 -21.21
N GLU A 376 31.98 13.12 -20.87
CA GLU A 376 33.41 12.87 -21.02
C GLU A 376 33.84 12.97 -22.51
N GLU A 377 33.03 12.43 -23.43
CA GLU A 377 33.28 12.55 -24.89
C GLU A 377 33.17 14.00 -25.38
N MET A 378 32.13 14.74 -24.99
CA MET A 378 31.98 16.15 -25.36
C MET A 378 33.15 17.02 -24.87
N MET A 379 33.62 16.79 -23.63
CA MET A 379 34.78 17.51 -23.10
C MET A 379 36.08 17.11 -23.82
N ALA A 380 36.22 15.85 -24.24
CA ALA A 380 37.39 15.41 -25.00
C ALA A 380 37.45 16.09 -26.38
N ASP A 381 36.32 16.25 -27.06
CA ASP A 381 36.26 16.92 -28.37
C ASP A 381 36.52 18.44 -28.28
N GLU A 382 36.07 19.12 -27.21
CA GLU A 382 36.40 20.53 -26.97
C GLU A 382 37.91 20.77 -26.73
N ILE A 383 38.61 19.82 -26.10
CA ILE A 383 40.06 19.90 -25.88
C ILE A 383 40.85 19.72 -27.19
N VAL A 384 40.29 19.00 -28.17
CA VAL A 384 40.94 18.81 -29.48
C VAL A 384 40.79 20.06 -30.37
N ASP A 385 39.68 20.81 -30.25
CA ASP A 385 39.45 22.04 -31.04
C ASP A 385 40.30 23.24 -30.56
N ASP A 386 40.69 23.29 -29.27
CA ASP A 386 41.58 24.34 -28.74
C ASP A 386 43.08 24.09 -29.04
N SER A 387 43.40 23.04 -29.82
CA SER A 387 44.76 22.82 -30.36
C SER A 387 45.08 23.73 -31.57
N GLY A 388 44.12 24.53 -32.02
CA GLY A 388 44.30 25.66 -32.94
C GLY A 388 44.97 26.85 -32.25
N GLY A 389 46.25 26.70 -31.89
CA GLY A 389 47.01 27.62 -31.05
C GLY A 389 46.86 29.12 -31.36
N TYR A 390 46.24 29.85 -30.43
CA TYR A 390 46.42 31.29 -30.30
C TYR A 390 47.62 31.56 -29.39
N ASN A 391 48.82 31.60 -29.97
CA ASN A 391 50.05 31.89 -29.23
C ASN A 391 50.16 33.40 -28.96
N ALA A 392 49.63 33.86 -27.82
CA ALA A 392 49.61 35.27 -27.41
C ALA A 392 51.00 35.88 -27.13
N TYR A 393 52.09 35.12 -27.28
CA TYR A 393 53.46 35.57 -27.00
C TYR A 393 54.32 35.88 -28.23
N GLU A 394 53.86 35.65 -29.47
CA GLU A 394 54.66 35.94 -30.68
C GLU A 394 54.36 37.29 -31.34
N ASN A 395 53.29 38.01 -30.95
CA ASN A 395 52.92 39.30 -31.58
C ASN A 395 53.42 40.57 -30.85
N ALA A 396 54.28 40.43 -29.82
CA ALA A 396 54.80 41.59 -29.08
C ALA A 396 56.12 42.18 -29.64
N ASN A 397 56.76 41.55 -30.64
CA ASN A 397 58.08 41.98 -31.14
C ASN A 397 58.14 42.44 -32.60
N ALA A 398 56.98 42.58 -33.27
CA ALA A 398 56.92 43.07 -34.65
C ALA A 398 56.29 44.48 -34.73
N GLY A 399 56.92 45.49 -34.12
CA GLY A 399 56.30 46.81 -34.09
C GLY A 399 57.10 47.97 -33.50
N ALA A 400 58.41 48.06 -33.68
CA ALA A 400 59.15 49.27 -33.32
C ALA A 400 60.33 49.52 -34.27
N GLY A 401 60.03 49.94 -35.50
CA GLY A 401 61.00 50.46 -36.45
C GLY A 401 60.61 51.87 -36.91
N ARG A 402 61.39 52.88 -36.49
CA ARG A 402 61.66 54.23 -37.07
C ARG A 402 61.98 55.19 -35.91
N LYS A 403 63.00 56.05 -35.93
CA LYS A 403 63.84 56.64 -36.98
C LYS A 403 65.10 57.21 -36.32
N GLU A 404 66.23 57.14 -37.02
CA GLU A 404 67.41 57.95 -36.75
C GLU A 404 67.12 59.45 -36.94
N SER A 405 67.74 60.31 -36.12
CA SER A 405 68.39 61.52 -36.63
C SER A 405 69.58 61.94 -35.75
N SER A 406 70.68 62.16 -36.43
CA SER A 406 72.00 62.57 -35.95
C SER A 406 72.08 64.05 -35.54
N LYS A 407 72.88 64.38 -34.51
CA LYS A 407 74.12 65.19 -34.63
C LYS A 407 74.73 65.53 -33.25
N ALA A 408 76.05 65.30 -33.16
CA ALA A 408 77.03 65.74 -32.14
C ALA A 408 77.43 67.24 -32.38
N PRO A 409 78.40 67.89 -31.69
CA PRO A 409 79.47 67.34 -30.82
C PRO A 409 79.90 68.17 -29.58
N GLU A 410 80.93 67.62 -28.91
CA GLU A 410 81.81 68.11 -27.81
C GLU A 410 81.26 68.23 -26.39
#